data_AF-A0A086AD20-F1
#
_entry.id   AF-A0A086AD20-F1
#
_cell.length_a   1.000
_cell.length_b   1.000
_cell.length_c   1.000
_cell.angle_alpha   90.00
_cell.angle_beta   90.00
_cell.angle_gamma   90.00
#
_symmetry.space_group_name_H-M   'P 1'
#
loop_
_entity.id
_entity.type
_entity.pdbx_description
1 polymer ?
#
loop_
_entity_poly.entity_id
_entity_poly.type
_entity_poly.pdbx_seq_one_letter_code
_entity_poly.pdbx_strand_id
1 'polypeptide(L)'
;MKNQSTTSNPSLLLKNLSVVFFGLLLGMIMMGGIVYSMNPSENFEADLHNPFLAVMIIVSVAGVFGSNRLYAFFINKIKEDDPLGDKTAKIQQAIIVRLALVEGPALVGIVLYLKEANLVFLMFSAFLILYFLTLKPSKDKLLEDMKLTGMEKREFQNS
;
A
#
# COMPACT_ATOMS: atom_id res chain seq x y z
N MET A 1 2.79 -32.58 -17.42
CA MET A 1 2.87 -31.10 -17.30
C MET A 1 4.10 -30.78 -16.49
N LYS A 2 5.11 -30.09 -17.08
CA LYS A 2 6.33 -29.71 -16.37
C LYS A 2 5.97 -28.62 -15.34
N ASN A 3 6.05 -28.95 -14.06
CA ASN A 3 6.03 -27.96 -12.99
C ASN A 3 7.18 -26.99 -13.23
N GLN A 4 6.85 -25.77 -13.65
CA GLN A 4 7.79 -24.66 -13.54
C GLN A 4 7.90 -24.37 -12.04
N SER A 5 8.91 -24.96 -11.40
CA SER A 5 9.46 -24.43 -10.16
C SER A 5 9.90 -23.00 -10.47
N THR A 6 9.00 -22.04 -10.27
CA THR A 6 9.34 -20.62 -10.23
C THR A 6 10.35 -20.48 -9.11
N THR A 7 11.62 -20.46 -9.49
CA THR A 7 12.71 -20.04 -8.61
C THR A 7 12.30 -18.66 -8.10
N SER A 8 11.85 -18.62 -6.85
CA SER A 8 11.37 -17.41 -6.19
C SER A 8 12.58 -16.53 -5.92
N ASN A 9 12.95 -15.72 -6.90
CA ASN A 9 14.08 -14.81 -6.80
C ASN A 9 13.68 -13.61 -5.90
N PRO A 10 14.31 -13.43 -4.72
CA PRO A 10 14.05 -12.31 -3.83
C PRO A 10 14.17 -10.96 -4.51
N SER A 11 15.22 -10.81 -5.30
CA SER A 11 15.56 -9.54 -5.93
C SER A 11 14.48 -9.16 -6.94
N LEU A 12 13.90 -10.14 -7.63
CA LEU A 12 12.78 -9.95 -8.54
C LEU A 12 11.49 -9.61 -7.79
N LEU A 13 11.15 -10.33 -6.72
CA LEU A 13 9.98 -10.03 -5.88
C LEU A 13 10.03 -8.58 -5.36
N LEU A 14 11.17 -8.21 -4.77
CA LEU A 14 11.39 -6.87 -4.23
C LEU A 14 11.37 -5.80 -5.30
N LYS A 15 11.96 -6.07 -6.47
CA LYS A 15 11.92 -5.15 -7.61
C LYS A 15 10.48 -4.92 -8.05
N ASN A 16 9.69 -5.98 -8.21
CA ASN A 16 8.29 -5.89 -8.62
C ASN A 16 7.47 -5.08 -7.61
N LEU A 17 7.61 -5.40 -6.32
CA LEU A 17 6.93 -4.68 -5.24
C LEU A 17 7.38 -3.22 -5.15
N SER A 18 8.65 -2.92 -5.41
CA SER A 18 9.17 -1.56 -5.43
C SER A 18 8.59 -0.76 -6.60
N VAL A 19 8.51 -1.36 -7.79
CA VAL A 19 7.89 -0.71 -8.96
C VAL A 19 6.43 -0.37 -8.68
N VAL A 20 5.66 -1.30 -8.08
CA VAL A 20 4.28 -1.04 -7.65
C VAL A 20 4.26 0.11 -6.64
N PHE A 21 5.03 0.00 -5.55
CA PHE A 21 5.07 1.01 -4.50
C PHE A 21 5.37 2.42 -5.03
N PHE A 22 6.43 2.58 -5.84
CA PHE A 22 6.80 3.88 -6.38
C PHE A 22 5.82 4.37 -7.45
N GLY A 23 5.21 3.46 -8.22
CA GLY A 23 4.15 3.80 -9.16
C GLY A 23 2.94 4.42 -8.49
N LEU A 24 2.43 3.77 -7.42
CA LEU A 24 1.29 4.29 -6.64
C LEU A 24 1.64 5.59 -5.93
N LEU A 25 2.83 5.66 -5.30
CA LEU A 25 3.31 6.86 -4.62
C LEU A 25 3.41 8.06 -5.58
N LEU A 26 4.07 7.87 -6.73
CA LEU A 26 4.21 8.91 -7.74
C LEU A 26 2.85 9.33 -8.28
N GLY A 27 1.95 8.37 -8.52
CA GLY A 27 0.59 8.62 -8.95
C GLY A 27 -0.17 9.54 -8.01
N MET A 28 -0.18 9.26 -6.71
CA MET A 28 -0.84 10.12 -5.71
C MET A 28 -0.21 11.52 -5.64
N ILE A 29 1.12 11.62 -5.63
CA ILE A 29 1.83 12.91 -5.56
C ILE A 29 1.54 13.76 -6.81
N MET A 30 1.66 13.16 -8.00
CA MET A 30 1.39 13.87 -9.25
C MET A 30 -0.07 14.28 -9.36
N MET A 31 -1.00 13.38 -9.03
CA MET A 31 -2.42 13.69 -9.07
C MET A 31 -2.76 14.82 -8.10
N GLY A 32 -2.30 14.76 -6.85
CA GLY A 32 -2.51 15.83 -5.88
C GLY A 32 -1.94 17.17 -6.34
N GLY A 33 -0.71 17.18 -6.89
CA GLY A 33 -0.08 18.39 -7.40
C GLY A 33 -0.80 19.00 -8.62
N ILE A 34 -1.22 18.17 -9.58
CA ILE A 34 -1.99 18.60 -10.75
C ILE A 34 -3.33 19.20 -10.30
N VAL A 35 -4.04 18.49 -9.43
CA VAL A 35 -5.34 18.89 -8.91
C VAL A 35 -5.27 20.22 -8.15
N TYR A 36 -4.25 20.42 -7.32
CA TYR A 36 -4.00 21.69 -6.64
C TYR A 36 -3.71 22.83 -7.63
N SER A 37 -2.86 22.59 -8.63
CA SER A 37 -2.52 23.58 -9.65
C SER A 37 -3.75 24.03 -10.48
N MET A 38 -4.68 23.11 -10.74
CA MET A 38 -5.92 23.40 -11.47
C MET A 38 -6.93 24.19 -10.65
N ASN A 39 -7.02 23.94 -9.34
CA ASN A 39 -7.97 24.61 -8.46
C ASN A 39 -7.25 25.11 -7.20
N PRO A 40 -6.37 26.11 -7.28
CA PRO A 40 -5.71 26.64 -6.09
C PRO A 40 -6.77 27.20 -5.13
N SER A 41 -6.67 26.85 -3.85
CA SER A 41 -7.59 27.31 -2.82
C SER A 41 -6.80 27.66 -1.58
N GLU A 42 -7.31 28.61 -0.80
CA GLU A 42 -6.81 28.95 0.54
C GLU A 42 -7.79 28.49 1.63
N ASN A 43 -8.87 27.80 1.26
CA ASN A 43 -9.86 27.34 2.21
C ASN A 43 -9.33 26.12 2.98
N PHE A 44 -9.27 26.24 4.30
CA PHE A 44 -8.89 25.17 5.24
C PHE A 44 -9.98 24.92 6.30
N GLU A 45 -11.22 25.34 6.06
CA GLU A 45 -12.29 25.20 7.03
C GLU A 45 -12.69 23.72 7.18
N ALA A 46 -12.53 23.19 8.39
CA ALA A 46 -12.94 21.84 8.74
C ALA A 46 -14.38 21.85 9.29
N ASP A 47 -15.36 21.95 8.38
CA ASP A 47 -16.78 21.86 8.74
C ASP A 47 -17.22 20.41 8.99
N LEU A 48 -17.47 20.07 10.26
CA LEU A 48 -17.94 18.74 10.67
C LEU A 48 -19.37 18.43 10.20
N HIS A 49 -20.14 19.43 9.75
CA HIS A 49 -21.44 19.22 9.10
C HIS A 49 -21.31 18.87 7.62
N ASN A 50 -20.12 19.03 7.03
CA ASN A 50 -19.87 18.62 5.65
C ASN A 50 -19.84 17.07 5.55
N PRO A 51 -20.78 16.45 4.81
CA PRO A 51 -20.83 15.00 4.68
C PRO A 51 -19.57 14.42 4.01
N PHE A 52 -18.90 15.17 3.13
CA PHE A 52 -17.66 14.73 2.51
C PHE A 52 -16.51 14.65 3.50
N LEU A 53 -16.45 15.56 4.49
CA LEU A 53 -15.45 15.50 5.54
C LEU A 53 -15.66 14.27 6.43
N ALA A 54 -16.91 13.97 6.78
CA ALA A 54 -17.26 12.76 7.52
C ALA A 54 -16.83 11.48 6.76
N VAL A 55 -17.13 11.41 5.46
CA VAL A 55 -16.68 10.30 4.59
C VAL A 55 -15.15 10.22 4.58
N MET A 56 -14.44 11.34 4.39
CA MET A 56 -12.98 11.39 4.34
C MET A 56 -12.35 10.82 5.62
N ILE A 57 -12.87 11.19 6.79
CA ILE A 57 -12.39 10.67 8.08
C ILE A 57 -12.60 9.16 8.16
N ILE A 58 -13.82 8.68 7.84
CA ILE A 58 -14.16 7.27 7.90
C ILE A 58 -13.27 6.45 6.97
N VAL A 59 -13.11 6.86 5.71
CA VAL A 59 -12.30 6.10 4.74
C VAL A 59 -10.81 6.15 5.08
N SER A 60 -10.31 7.25 5.63
CA SER A 60 -8.91 7.36 6.09
C SER A 60 -8.63 6.39 7.22
N VAL A 61 -9.48 6.39 8.25
CA VAL A 61 -9.38 5.47 9.39
C VAL A 61 -9.52 4.04 8.89
N ALA A 62 -10.54 3.74 8.09
CA ALA A 62 -10.77 2.41 7.55
C ALA A 62 -9.59 1.92 6.70
N GLY A 63 -8.97 2.77 5.89
CA GLY A 63 -7.80 2.43 5.09
C GLY A 63 -6.57 2.12 5.93
N VAL A 64 -6.24 2.98 6.90
CA VAL A 64 -5.07 2.79 7.78
C VAL A 64 -5.25 1.52 8.62
N PHE A 65 -6.37 1.38 9.33
CA PHE A 65 -6.59 0.21 10.19
C PHE A 65 -6.87 -1.06 9.39
N GLY A 66 -7.64 -0.95 8.31
CA GLY A 66 -7.99 -2.05 7.43
C GLY A 66 -6.77 -2.62 6.71
N SER A 67 -5.87 -1.76 6.20
CA SER A 67 -4.64 -2.22 5.54
C SER A 67 -3.79 -3.09 6.47
N ASN A 68 -3.61 -2.69 7.73
CA ASN A 68 -2.82 -3.46 8.70
C ASN A 68 -3.52 -4.77 9.11
N ARG A 69 -4.84 -4.73 9.37
CA ARG A 69 -5.59 -5.94 9.74
C ARG A 69 -5.64 -6.96 8.61
N LEU A 70 -5.90 -6.50 7.39
CA LEU A 70 -6.00 -7.38 6.24
C LEU A 70 -4.63 -7.92 5.84
N TYR A 71 -3.58 -7.10 5.96
CA TYR A 71 -2.20 -7.57 5.84
C TYR A 71 -1.92 -8.73 6.80
N ALA A 72 -2.14 -8.52 8.10
CA ALA A 72 -1.94 -9.55 9.12
C ALA A 72 -2.76 -10.82 8.84
N PHE A 73 -4.00 -10.67 8.38
CA PHE A 73 -4.84 -11.79 7.97
C PHE A 73 -4.23 -12.60 6.82
N PHE A 74 -3.66 -11.95 5.80
CA PHE A 74 -2.99 -12.65 4.70
C PHE A 74 -1.68 -13.32 5.14
N ILE A 75 -0.85 -12.65 5.95
CA ILE A 75 0.41 -13.24 6.45
C ILE A 75 0.13 -14.46 7.32
N ASN A 76 -0.91 -14.42 8.15
CA ASN A 76 -1.29 -15.54 9.02
C ASN A 76 -1.73 -16.79 8.23
N LYS A 77 -2.12 -16.65 6.96
CA LYS A 77 -2.45 -17.77 6.07
C LYS A 77 -1.23 -18.43 5.43
N ILE A 78 -0.05 -17.84 5.56
CA ILE A 78 1.21 -18.45 5.12
C ILE A 78 1.59 -19.52 6.15
N LYS A 79 1.71 -20.75 5.67
CA LYS A 79 2.11 -21.91 6.47
C LYS A 79 3.56 -22.26 6.18
N GLU A 80 4.21 -22.93 7.14
CA GLU A 80 5.62 -23.32 7.01
C GLU A 80 5.81 -24.43 5.95
N ASP A 81 4.81 -25.28 5.75
CA ASP A 81 4.78 -26.37 4.78
C ASP A 81 4.36 -25.93 3.36
N ASP A 82 3.97 -24.67 3.17
CA ASP A 82 3.67 -24.13 1.85
C ASP A 82 4.93 -24.17 0.96
N PRO A 83 4.81 -24.54 -0.33
CA PRO A 83 5.91 -24.39 -1.28
C PRO A 83 6.41 -22.94 -1.34
N LEU A 84 7.72 -22.75 -1.54
CA LEU A 84 8.35 -21.43 -1.58
C LEU A 84 7.72 -20.45 -2.59
N GLY A 85 7.30 -20.97 -3.75
CA GLY A 85 6.55 -20.21 -4.75
C GLY A 85 5.19 -19.71 -4.24
N ASP A 86 4.48 -20.53 -3.46
CA ASP A 86 3.19 -20.16 -2.87
C ASP A 86 3.36 -19.13 -1.75
N LYS A 87 4.39 -19.29 -0.91
CA LYS A 87 4.76 -18.27 0.10
C LYS A 87 5.03 -16.92 -0.56
N THR A 88 5.79 -16.94 -1.66
CA THR A 88 6.14 -15.75 -2.45
C THR A 88 4.90 -15.09 -3.07
N ALA A 89 3.98 -15.86 -3.63
CA ALA A 89 2.75 -15.33 -4.19
C ALA A 89 1.83 -14.71 -3.10
N LYS A 90 1.68 -15.40 -1.96
CA LYS A 90 0.87 -14.94 -0.83
C LYS A 90 1.41 -13.64 -0.22
N ILE A 91 2.73 -13.53 -0.03
CA ILE A 91 3.35 -12.29 0.50
C ILE A 91 3.21 -11.13 -0.49
N GLN A 92 3.38 -11.40 -1.80
CA GLN A 92 3.21 -10.39 -2.83
C GLN A 92 1.77 -9.85 -2.82
N GLN A 93 0.78 -10.74 -2.76
CA GLN A 93 -0.64 -10.37 -2.66
C GLN A 93 -0.91 -9.54 -1.40
N ALA A 94 -0.42 -9.97 -0.24
CA ALA A 94 -0.62 -9.29 1.03
C ALA A 94 -0.13 -7.82 0.97
N ILE A 95 1.05 -7.60 0.38
CA ILE A 95 1.64 -6.27 0.25
C ILE A 95 0.85 -5.41 -0.74
N ILE A 96 0.54 -5.93 -1.93
CA ILE A 96 -0.20 -5.15 -2.95
C ILE A 96 -1.56 -4.70 -2.40
N VAL A 97 -2.28 -5.59 -1.74
CA VAL A 97 -3.58 -5.26 -1.12
C VAL A 97 -3.42 -4.23 -0.01
N ARG A 98 -2.38 -4.34 0.82
CA ARG A 98 -2.07 -3.35 1.86
C ARG A 98 -1.84 -1.97 1.27
N LEU A 99 -1.06 -1.87 0.20
CA LEU A 99 -0.77 -0.60 -0.48
C LEU A 99 -2.06 0.00 -1.06
N ALA A 100 -2.85 -0.78 -1.80
CA ALA A 100 -4.10 -0.32 -2.41
C ALA A 100 -5.13 0.18 -1.38
N LEU A 101 -5.21 -0.45 -0.20
CA LEU A 101 -6.11 -0.02 0.88
C LEU A 101 -5.79 1.36 1.47
N VAL A 102 -4.56 1.84 1.30
CA VAL A 102 -4.13 3.17 1.77
C VAL A 102 -4.15 4.18 0.63
N GLU A 103 -3.77 3.75 -0.57
CA GLU A 103 -3.85 4.57 -1.78
C GLU A 103 -5.29 5.00 -2.07
N GLY A 104 -6.26 4.09 -1.96
CA GLY A 104 -7.67 4.37 -2.24
C GLY A 104 -8.18 5.61 -1.48
N PRO A 105 -8.11 5.64 -0.14
CA PRO A 105 -8.48 6.82 0.65
C PRO A 105 -7.68 8.08 0.31
N ALA A 106 -6.38 7.96 -0.02
CA ALA A 106 -5.58 9.12 -0.42
C ALA A 106 -6.08 9.72 -1.75
N LEU A 107 -6.42 8.87 -2.73
CA LEU A 107 -7.04 9.31 -3.99
C LEU A 107 -8.43 9.90 -3.77
N VAL A 108 -9.23 9.34 -2.84
CA VAL A 108 -10.53 9.92 -2.46
C VAL A 108 -10.36 11.35 -1.96
N GLY A 109 -9.39 11.62 -1.08
CA GLY A 109 -9.15 12.99 -0.60
C GLY A 109 -8.73 13.95 -1.72
N ILE A 110 -7.91 13.50 -2.68
CA ILE A 110 -7.54 14.29 -3.85
C ILE A 110 -8.77 14.61 -4.73
N VAL A 111 -9.66 13.62 -4.93
CA VAL A 111 -10.90 13.82 -5.69
C VAL A 111 -11.90 14.72 -4.96
N LEU A 112 -12.00 14.61 -3.63
CA LEU A 112 -12.85 15.50 -2.83
C LEU A 112 -12.35 16.94 -2.85
N TYR A 113 -11.03 17.16 -2.91
CA TYR A 113 -10.48 18.50 -3.13
C TYR A 113 -10.90 19.09 -4.47
N LEU A 114 -10.88 18.31 -5.56
CA LEU A 114 -11.39 18.78 -6.87
C LEU A 114 -12.84 19.24 -6.80
N LYS A 115 -13.63 18.62 -5.91
CA LYS A 115 -15.05 18.91 -5.76
C LYS A 115 -15.32 20.12 -4.88
N GLU A 116 -14.66 20.17 -3.72
CA GLU A 116 -14.97 21.12 -2.64
C GLU A 116 -14.04 22.34 -2.65
N ALA A 117 -12.93 22.29 -3.40
CA ALA A 117 -11.85 23.27 -3.38
C ALA A 117 -11.43 23.63 -1.93
N ASN A 118 -11.32 22.62 -1.06
CA ASN A 118 -10.97 22.80 0.34
C ASN A 118 -9.74 21.96 0.69
N LEU A 119 -8.66 22.64 1.09
CA LEU A 119 -7.36 22.03 1.32
C LEU A 119 -7.33 21.00 2.44
N VAL A 120 -8.32 20.97 3.34
CA VAL A 120 -8.46 19.91 4.34
C VAL A 120 -8.43 18.52 3.68
N PHE A 121 -9.09 18.33 2.54
CA PHE A 121 -9.10 17.04 1.83
C PHE A 121 -7.72 16.65 1.26
N LEU A 122 -6.95 17.63 0.76
CA LEU A 122 -5.56 17.39 0.34
C LEU A 122 -4.63 17.13 1.54
N MET A 123 -4.88 17.76 2.70
CA MET A 123 -4.12 17.48 3.91
C MET A 123 -4.29 16.03 4.36
N PHE A 124 -5.52 15.50 4.37
CA PHE A 124 -5.75 14.07 4.63
C PHE A 124 -4.99 13.18 3.65
N SER A 125 -5.04 13.51 2.36
CA SER A 125 -4.29 12.79 1.32
C SER A 125 -2.79 12.83 1.58
N ALA A 126 -2.25 13.98 1.97
CA ALA A 126 -0.84 14.14 2.32
C ALA A 126 -0.46 13.29 3.54
N PHE A 127 -1.28 13.27 4.60
CA PHE A 127 -1.04 12.40 5.76
C PHE A 127 -1.06 10.92 5.38
N LEU A 128 -1.98 10.51 4.51
CA LEU A 128 -2.05 9.13 4.02
C LEU A 128 -0.85 8.78 3.13
N ILE A 129 -0.34 9.71 2.33
CA ILE A 129 0.90 9.54 1.56
C ILE A 129 2.10 9.38 2.50
N LEU A 130 2.20 10.21 3.56
CA LEU A 130 3.25 10.08 4.57
C LEU A 130 3.18 8.72 5.28
N TYR A 131 1.97 8.27 5.62
CA TYR A 131 1.76 6.93 6.15
C TYR A 131 2.15 5.84 5.15
N PHE A 132 1.76 5.98 3.87
CA PHE A 132 2.10 5.06 2.79
C PHE A 132 3.60 4.87 2.64
N LEU A 133 4.41 5.93 2.84
CA LEU A 133 5.87 5.82 2.82
C LEU A 133 6.43 4.81 3.85
N THR A 134 5.76 4.66 5.00
CA THR A 134 6.16 3.70 6.04
C THR A 134 5.91 2.25 5.63
N LEU A 135 5.11 2.03 4.58
CA LEU A 135 4.72 0.72 4.05
C LEU A 135 5.68 0.20 2.98
N LYS A 136 6.79 0.91 2.73
CA LYS A 136 7.80 0.51 1.75
C LYS A 136 8.22 -0.96 1.95
N PRO A 137 8.11 -1.82 0.93
CA PRO A 137 8.59 -3.19 0.99
C PRO A 137 10.09 -3.23 1.31
N SER A 138 10.50 -4.05 2.28
CA SER A 138 11.91 -4.27 2.61
C SER A 138 12.25 -5.76 2.61
N LYS A 139 13.52 -6.08 2.34
CA LYS A 139 14.00 -7.47 2.28
C LYS A 139 13.75 -8.18 3.61
N ASP A 140 14.13 -7.52 4.70
CA ASP A 140 14.10 -8.11 6.04
C ASP A 140 12.68 -8.42 6.49
N LYS A 141 11.73 -7.50 6.27
CA LYS A 141 10.31 -7.70 6.60
C LYS A 141 9.70 -8.84 5.79
N LEU A 142 10.00 -8.92 4.49
CA LEU A 142 9.52 -10.01 3.63
C LEU A 142 10.01 -11.37 4.12
N LEU A 143 11.29 -11.48 4.48
CA LEU A 143 11.90 -12.72 4.97
C LEU A 143 11.29 -13.18 6.29
N GLU A 144 10.98 -12.24 7.18
CA GLU A 144 10.32 -12.50 8.45
C GLU A 144 8.88 -13.00 8.23
N ASP A 145 8.11 -12.30 7.39
CA ASP A 145 6.69 -12.59 7.17
C ASP A 145 6.44 -13.89 6.37
N MET A 146 7.40 -14.35 5.57
CA MET A 146 7.26 -15.57 4.76
C MET A 146 7.45 -16.88 5.55
N LYS A 147 7.83 -16.83 6.83
CA LYS A 147 8.10 -18.02 7.68
C LYS A 147 9.03 -19.03 7.00
N LEU A 148 10.13 -18.55 6.43
CA LEU A 148 11.08 -19.39 5.71
C LEU A 148 11.87 -20.30 6.66
N THR A 149 12.00 -21.58 6.29
CA THR A 149 12.92 -22.54 6.91
C THR A 149 14.38 -22.18 6.62
N GLY A 150 15.32 -22.78 7.36
CA GLY A 150 16.76 -22.50 7.17
C GLY A 150 17.30 -22.84 5.77
N MET A 151 16.73 -23.84 5.10
CA MET A 151 17.10 -24.21 3.72
C MET A 151 16.53 -23.22 2.71
N GLU A 152 15.25 -22.84 2.85
CA GLU A 152 14.60 -21.85 1.98
C GLU A 152 15.27 -20.47 2.10
N LYS A 153 15.70 -20.06 3.30
CA LYS A 153 16.47 -18.80 3.47
C LYS A 153 17.75 -18.79 2.63
N ARG A 154 18.46 -19.92 2.53
CA ARG A 154 19.70 -20.05 1.75
C ARG A 154 19.42 -20.06 0.24
N GLU A 155 18.36 -20.76 -0.18
CA GLU A 155 17.91 -20.77 -1.57
C GLU A 155 17.47 -19.37 -2.02
N PHE A 156 16.73 -18.67 -1.16
CA PHE A 156 16.30 -17.30 -1.39
C PHE A 156 17.52 -16.35 -1.43
N GLN A 157 18.45 -16.40 -0.48
CA GLN A 157 19.62 -15.49 -0.50
C GLN A 157 20.60 -15.70 -1.67
N ASN A 158 20.66 -16.90 -2.25
CA ASN A 158 21.60 -17.25 -3.32
C ASN A 158 21.01 -17.10 -4.74
N SER A 159 19.77 -16.58 -4.89
CA SER A 159 19.10 -16.32 -6.18
C SER A 159 18.92 -14.84 -6.48
#